data_AF-A0A7S0E4H2-F1
#
_entry.id   AF-A0A7S0E4H2-F1
#
_cell.length_a   1.000
_cell.length_b   1.000
_cell.length_c   1.000
_cell.angle_alpha   90.00
_cell.angle_beta   90.00
_cell.angle_gamma   90.00
#
_symmetry.space_group_name_H-M   'P 1'
#
loop_
_entity.id
_entity.type
_entity.pdbx_description
1 polymer ?
#
loop_
_entity_poly.entity_id
_entity_poly.type
_entity_poly.pdbx_seq_one_letter_code
_entity_poly.pdbx_strand_id
1 'polypeptide(L)'
;AMSALLKDAERVMKRRKTEKEQRQRLVDSLLSSLQTALTSLQECGDPMQCETKEEGGGKSEAEVVSEVLSRLEEELSIESHIERLSVDSKEVTSMLTKLAKSADKTMPPDLERACRPIQHSDAQLNDVIFDHLVRSGRLEMARCFAREAGIAFKEEDVKPYMQIYRICEDIRRQELESACQFAREHARELEEMESVVPFH
;
A
#
# COMPACT_ATOMS: atom_id res chain seq x y z
N ALA A 1 15.23 -16.41 -0.77
CA ALA A 1 13.93 -16.56 -0.08
C ALA A 1 13.03 -15.34 -0.34
N MET A 2 13.41 -14.15 0.11
CA MET A 2 12.64 -12.90 -0.07
C MET A 2 12.37 -12.50 -1.54
N SER A 3 13.31 -12.72 -2.47
CA SER A 3 13.08 -12.51 -3.91
C SER A 3 11.99 -13.42 -4.50
N ALA A 4 11.85 -14.66 -4.00
CA ALA A 4 10.79 -15.57 -4.45
C ALA A 4 9.41 -15.12 -3.93
N LEU A 5 9.35 -14.63 -2.68
CA LEU A 5 8.14 -14.06 -2.10
C LEU A 5 7.64 -12.86 -2.90
N LEU A 6 8.54 -11.94 -3.27
CA LEU A 6 8.21 -10.78 -4.09
C LEU A 6 7.65 -11.20 -5.46
N LYS A 7 8.26 -12.20 -6.11
CA LYS A 7 7.75 -12.75 -7.38
C LYS A 7 6.39 -13.41 -7.25
N ASP A 8 6.11 -14.08 -6.14
CA ASP A 8 4.81 -14.69 -5.88
C ASP A 8 3.74 -13.63 -5.60
N ALA A 9 4.09 -12.57 -4.86
CA ALA A 9 3.22 -11.43 -4.60
C ALA A 9 2.87 -10.68 -5.90
N GLU A 10 3.87 -10.42 -6.76
CA GLU A 10 3.65 -9.84 -8.08
C GLU A 10 2.71 -10.67 -8.95
N ARG A 11 2.85 -12.01 -8.93
CA ARG A 11 1.95 -12.90 -9.67
C ARG A 11 0.51 -12.81 -9.16
N VAL A 12 0.31 -12.77 -7.84
CA VAL A 12 -1.02 -12.58 -7.23
C VAL A 12 -1.62 -11.23 -7.62
N MET A 13 -0.85 -10.14 -7.54
CA MET A 13 -1.32 -8.81 -7.92
C MET A 13 -1.71 -8.73 -9.40
N LYS A 14 -0.89 -9.28 -10.30
CA LYS A 14 -1.18 -9.34 -11.73
C LYS A 14 -2.46 -10.12 -12.00
N ARG A 15 -2.64 -11.30 -11.41
CA ARG A 15 -3.87 -12.10 -11.62
C ARG A 15 -5.11 -11.39 -11.11
N ARG A 16 -5.06 -10.79 -9.90
CA ARG A 16 -6.17 -9.98 -9.35
C ARG A 16 -6.55 -8.82 -10.25
N LYS A 17 -5.55 -8.13 -10.83
CA LYS A 17 -5.80 -7.06 -11.81
C LYS A 17 -6.51 -7.59 -13.05
N THR A 18 -6.00 -8.66 -13.66
CA THR A 18 -6.62 -9.26 -14.84
C THR A 18 -8.04 -9.77 -14.57
N GLU A 19 -8.27 -10.39 -13.41
CA GLU A 19 -9.58 -10.89 -13.00
C GLU A 19 -10.58 -9.73 -12.83
N LYS A 20 -10.15 -8.62 -12.22
CA LYS A 20 -10.97 -7.41 -12.12
C LYS A 20 -11.35 -6.86 -13.50
N GLU A 21 -10.38 -6.73 -14.40
CA GLU A 21 -10.63 -6.26 -15.77
C GLU A 21 -11.57 -7.21 -16.53
N GLN A 22 -11.40 -8.52 -16.37
CA GLN A 22 -12.25 -9.52 -17.00
C GLN A 22 -13.69 -9.46 -16.46
N ARG A 23 -13.88 -9.34 -15.14
CA ARG A 23 -15.20 -9.12 -14.52
C ARG A 23 -15.85 -7.83 -14.99
N GLN A 24 -15.09 -6.74 -15.10
CA GLN A 24 -15.61 -5.47 -15.59
C GLN A 24 -16.12 -5.60 -17.03
N ARG A 25 -15.33 -6.20 -17.93
CA ARG A 25 -15.74 -6.43 -19.33
C ARG A 25 -17.03 -7.24 -19.44
N LEU A 26 -17.26 -8.16 -18.51
CA LEU A 26 -18.50 -8.95 -18.49
C LEU A 26 -19.70 -8.14 -18.08
N VAL A 27 -19.56 -7.31 -17.05
CA VAL A 27 -20.60 -6.36 -16.67
C VAL A 27 -20.90 -5.41 -17.83
N ASP A 28 -19.87 -4.87 -18.48
CA ASP A 28 -20.03 -3.96 -19.61
C ASP A 28 -20.72 -4.63 -20.80
N SER A 29 -20.34 -5.88 -21.11
CA SER A 29 -20.97 -6.68 -22.18
C SER A 29 -22.44 -6.97 -21.89
N LEU A 30 -22.78 -7.35 -20.66
CA LEU A 30 -24.17 -7.60 -20.25
C LEU A 30 -25.01 -6.32 -20.32
N LEU A 31 -24.45 -5.19 -19.85
CA LEU A 31 -25.11 -3.88 -19.97
C LEU A 31 -25.37 -3.50 -21.42
N SER A 32 -24.37 -3.67 -22.30
CA SER A 32 -24.52 -3.38 -23.74
C SER A 32 -25.59 -4.26 -24.40
N SER A 33 -25.67 -5.53 -24.01
CA SER A 33 -26.68 -6.45 -24.53
C SER A 33 -28.09 -6.06 -24.08
N LEU A 34 -28.27 -5.75 -22.79
CA LEU A 34 -29.52 -5.23 -22.24
C LEU A 34 -29.95 -3.93 -22.92
N GLN A 35 -29.01 -3.01 -23.17
CA GLN A 35 -29.27 -1.77 -23.90
C GLN A 35 -29.72 -2.04 -25.34
N THR A 36 -29.04 -2.96 -26.03
CA THR A 36 -29.37 -3.34 -27.42
C THR A 36 -30.77 -3.95 -27.49
N ALA A 37 -31.11 -4.84 -26.56
CA ALA A 37 -32.43 -5.42 -26.47
C ALA A 37 -33.51 -4.36 -26.19
N LEU A 38 -33.23 -3.41 -25.30
CA LEU A 38 -34.15 -2.34 -24.96
C LEU A 38 -34.41 -1.41 -26.16
N THR A 39 -33.37 -1.06 -26.93
CA THR A 39 -33.54 -0.29 -28.17
C THR A 39 -34.35 -1.06 -29.22
N SER A 40 -34.10 -2.36 -29.42
CA SER A 40 -34.86 -3.16 -30.39
C SER A 40 -36.34 -3.29 -30.01
N LEU A 41 -36.65 -3.33 -28.70
CA LEU A 41 -38.03 -3.36 -28.22
C LEU A 41 -38.72 -2.00 -28.33
N GLN A 42 -37.99 -0.90 -28.14
CA GLN A 42 -38.53 0.47 -28.30
C GLN A 42 -38.80 0.82 -29.76
N GLU A 43 -37.97 0.36 -30.69
CA GLU A 43 -38.16 0.55 -32.13
C GLU A 43 -39.41 -0.16 -32.68
N CYS A 44 -39.89 -1.22 -32.01
CA CYS A 44 -41.15 -1.87 -32.33
C CYS A 44 -42.39 -1.13 -31.78
N GLY A 45 -42.24 -0.25 -30.79
CA GLY A 45 -43.33 0.30 -29.98
C GLY A 45 -43.89 1.66 -30.42
N ASP A 46 -43.66 2.12 -31.66
CA ASP A 46 -44.13 3.45 -32.09
C ASP A 46 -45.52 3.37 -32.77
N PRO A 47 -46.62 3.81 -32.13
CA PRO A 47 -47.99 3.60 -32.61
C PRO A 47 -48.41 4.54 -33.77
N MET A 48 -47.48 5.19 -34.47
CA MET A 48 -47.80 6.29 -35.40
C MET A 48 -47.40 6.06 -36.87
N GLN A 49 -47.28 4.81 -37.33
CA GLN A 49 -47.25 4.50 -38.77
C GLN A 49 -48.17 3.33 -39.13
N CYS A 50 -49.46 3.49 -38.84
CA CYS A 50 -50.49 2.85 -39.65
C CYS A 50 -50.84 3.81 -40.78
N GLU A 51 -50.29 3.58 -41.97
CA GLU A 51 -51.09 3.46 -43.19
C GLU A 51 -50.20 3.10 -44.39
N THR A 52 -50.60 2.00 -45.04
CA THR A 52 -50.23 1.58 -46.39
C THR A 52 -48.77 1.18 -46.66
N LYS A 53 -48.49 -0.12 -46.62
CA LYS A 53 -48.30 -0.96 -47.83
C LYS A 53 -47.93 -2.41 -47.47
N GLU A 54 -48.59 -3.33 -48.15
CA GLU A 54 -48.19 -4.73 -48.24
C GLU A 54 -46.88 -4.90 -49.03
N GLU A 55 -46.29 -6.09 -48.87
CA GLU A 55 -45.11 -6.66 -49.56
C GLU A 55 -43.73 -6.32 -48.99
N GLY A 56 -43.23 -7.25 -48.15
CA GLY A 56 -41.80 -7.42 -47.89
C GLY A 56 -41.47 -7.95 -46.50
N GLY A 57 -41.46 -9.28 -46.32
CA GLY A 57 -40.63 -10.06 -45.38
C GLY A 57 -40.31 -9.52 -43.97
N GLY A 58 -41.13 -8.65 -43.37
CA GLY A 58 -40.88 -8.08 -42.05
C GLY A 58 -41.29 -9.04 -40.95
N LYS A 59 -40.39 -9.30 -40.00
CA LYS A 59 -40.66 -10.10 -38.80
C LYS A 59 -41.81 -9.50 -38.01
N SER A 60 -42.71 -10.34 -37.52
CA SER A 60 -43.79 -9.91 -36.62
C SER A 60 -43.21 -9.33 -35.32
N GLU A 61 -43.88 -8.35 -34.70
CA GLU A 61 -43.52 -7.81 -33.38
C GLU A 61 -43.32 -8.93 -32.33
N ALA A 62 -44.16 -9.97 -32.36
CA ALA A 62 -44.03 -11.14 -31.48
C ALA A 62 -42.80 -12.00 -31.79
N GLU A 63 -42.36 -12.03 -33.05
CA GLU A 63 -41.18 -12.77 -33.50
C GLU A 63 -39.89 -12.04 -33.08
N VAL A 64 -39.87 -10.70 -33.17
CA VAL A 64 -38.78 -9.85 -32.69
C VAL A 64 -38.63 -9.97 -31.16
N VAL A 65 -39.73 -9.90 -30.42
CA VAL A 65 -39.72 -10.07 -28.95
C VAL A 65 -39.20 -11.47 -28.56
N SER A 66 -39.66 -12.52 -29.24
CA SER A 66 -39.21 -13.89 -28.98
C SER A 66 -37.71 -14.08 -29.25
N GLU A 67 -37.19 -13.50 -30.33
CA GLU A 67 -35.76 -13.58 -30.68
C GLU A 67 -34.90 -12.81 -29.68
N VAL A 68 -35.35 -11.63 -29.25
CA VAL A 68 -34.68 -10.83 -28.21
C VAL A 68 -34.64 -11.59 -26.88
N LEU A 69 -35.76 -12.18 -26.45
CA LEU A 69 -35.82 -12.94 -25.19
C LEU A 69 -34.94 -14.18 -25.21
N SER A 70 -34.93 -14.94 -26.31
CA SER A 70 -34.09 -16.13 -26.44
C SER A 70 -32.60 -15.78 -26.42
N ARG A 71 -32.21 -14.65 -27.04
CA ARG A 71 -30.83 -14.16 -27.01
C ARG A 71 -30.41 -13.67 -25.62
N LEU A 72 -31.31 -12.97 -24.89
CA LEU A 72 -31.06 -12.62 -23.50
C LEU A 72 -30.87 -13.85 -22.63
N GLU A 73 -31.72 -14.87 -22.80
CA GLU A 73 -31.66 -16.10 -21.99
C GLU A 73 -30.32 -16.83 -22.16
N GLU A 74 -29.79 -16.88 -23.38
CA GLU A 74 -28.49 -17.47 -23.67
C GLU A 74 -27.33 -16.64 -23.08
N GLU A 75 -27.35 -15.30 -23.24
CA GLU A 75 -26.28 -14.43 -22.75
C GLU A 75 -26.27 -14.23 -21.23
N LEU A 76 -27.45 -14.23 -20.59
CA LEU A 76 -27.63 -14.12 -19.15
C LEU A 76 -27.57 -15.47 -18.45
N SER A 77 -27.19 -16.56 -19.12
CA SER A 77 -27.05 -17.88 -18.50
C SER A 77 -26.20 -17.81 -17.22
N ILE A 78 -26.91 -17.73 -16.09
CA ILE A 78 -26.35 -17.41 -14.77
C ILE A 78 -25.37 -18.52 -14.35
N GLU A 79 -25.68 -19.76 -14.73
CA GLU A 79 -24.88 -20.95 -14.47
C GLU A 79 -23.46 -20.79 -15.03
N SER A 80 -23.32 -20.37 -16.30
CA SER A 80 -22.02 -20.20 -16.96
C SER A 80 -21.16 -19.11 -16.31
N HIS A 81 -21.79 -18.01 -15.88
CA HIS A 81 -21.11 -16.90 -15.22
C HIS A 81 -20.68 -17.27 -13.81
N ILE A 82 -21.53 -18.00 -13.06
CA ILE A 82 -21.21 -18.51 -11.73
C ILE A 82 -20.05 -19.50 -11.79
N GLU A 83 -20.06 -20.44 -12.74
CA GLU A 83 -18.99 -21.42 -12.92
C GLU A 83 -17.64 -20.73 -13.18
N ARG A 84 -17.61 -19.77 -14.11
CA ARG A 84 -16.40 -19.02 -14.40
C ARG A 84 -15.89 -18.23 -13.19
N LEU A 85 -16.77 -17.52 -12.48
CA LEU A 85 -16.40 -16.78 -11.27
C LEU A 85 -15.86 -17.72 -10.17
N SER A 86 -16.43 -18.92 -10.07
CA SER A 86 -15.98 -19.96 -9.13
C SER A 86 -14.58 -20.46 -9.48
N VAL A 87 -14.29 -20.71 -10.76
CA VAL A 87 -12.97 -21.13 -11.24
C VAL A 87 -11.93 -20.05 -10.96
N ASP A 88 -12.19 -18.79 -11.34
CA ASP A 88 -11.27 -17.68 -11.12
C ASP A 88 -10.98 -17.48 -9.61
N SER A 89 -12.02 -17.53 -8.77
CA SER A 89 -11.90 -17.42 -7.32
C SER A 89 -11.05 -18.53 -6.70
N LYS A 90 -11.23 -19.79 -7.15
CA LYS A 90 -10.43 -20.94 -6.70
C LYS A 90 -8.95 -20.78 -7.07
N GLU A 91 -8.67 -20.33 -8.29
CA GLU A 91 -7.31 -20.12 -8.76
C GLU A 91 -6.59 -19.06 -7.91
N VAL A 92 -7.21 -17.90 -7.71
CA VAL A 92 -6.64 -16.82 -6.92
C VAL A 92 -6.43 -17.22 -5.46
N THR A 93 -7.37 -17.97 -4.88
CA THR A 93 -7.25 -18.50 -3.51
C THR A 93 -6.09 -19.50 -3.40
N SER A 94 -5.90 -20.35 -4.41
CA SER A 94 -4.75 -21.26 -4.50
C SER A 94 -3.42 -20.50 -4.55
N MET A 95 -3.33 -19.43 -5.35
CA MET A 95 -2.13 -18.60 -5.40
C MET A 95 -1.87 -17.86 -4.08
N LEU A 96 -2.92 -17.35 -3.43
CA LEU A 96 -2.82 -16.70 -2.12
C LEU A 96 -2.29 -17.67 -1.05
N THR A 97 -2.77 -18.91 -1.10
CA THR A 97 -2.31 -19.97 -0.17
C THR A 97 -0.83 -20.30 -0.39
N LYS A 98 -0.36 -20.31 -1.64
CA LYS A 98 1.07 -20.48 -1.97
C LYS A 98 1.90 -19.29 -1.48
N LEU A 99 1.40 -18.07 -1.66
CA LEU A 99 2.06 -16.86 -1.18
C LEU A 99 2.21 -16.87 0.35
N ALA A 100 1.14 -17.20 1.08
CA ALA A 100 1.18 -17.32 2.54
C ALA A 100 2.25 -18.34 3.00
N LYS A 101 2.26 -19.54 2.40
CA LYS A 101 3.28 -20.55 2.70
C LYS A 101 4.70 -20.10 2.35
N SER A 102 4.85 -19.29 1.31
CA SER A 102 6.14 -18.70 0.93
C SER A 102 6.57 -17.67 1.99
N ALA A 103 5.64 -16.83 2.44
CA ALA A 103 5.86 -15.84 3.49
C ALA A 103 6.33 -16.51 4.78
N ASP A 104 5.63 -17.56 5.21
CA ASP A 104 5.97 -18.33 6.41
C ASP A 104 7.38 -18.94 6.33
N LYS A 105 7.81 -19.38 5.15
CA LYS A 105 9.17 -19.93 4.93
C LYS A 105 10.25 -18.86 4.88
N THR A 106 9.91 -17.65 4.44
CA THR A 106 10.86 -16.53 4.36
C THR A 106 11.06 -15.82 5.68
N MET A 107 10.03 -15.82 6.52
CA MET A 107 10.11 -15.23 7.85
C MET A 107 11.03 -16.11 8.70
N PRO A 108 12.04 -15.54 9.38
CA PRO A 108 12.90 -16.32 10.25
C PRO A 108 12.02 -17.03 11.30
N PRO A 109 12.15 -18.35 11.51
CA PRO A 109 11.50 -19.03 12.62
C PRO A 109 11.99 -18.50 13.98
N ASP A 110 13.07 -17.75 13.96
CA ASP A 110 13.79 -17.21 15.11
C ASP A 110 13.18 -15.94 15.71
N LEU A 111 11.86 -15.73 15.58
CA LEU A 111 11.18 -14.75 16.41
C LEU A 111 11.45 -15.04 17.90
N GLU A 112 11.51 -16.34 18.26
CA GLU A 112 11.92 -16.77 19.59
C GLU A 112 13.37 -16.37 19.94
N ARG A 113 14.33 -16.40 18.99
CA ARG A 113 15.72 -15.93 19.23
C ARG A 113 15.83 -14.41 19.25
N ALA A 114 15.03 -13.70 18.47
CA ALA A 114 14.93 -12.24 18.54
C ALA A 114 14.32 -11.78 19.87
N CYS A 115 13.42 -12.58 20.44
CA CYS A 115 12.78 -12.35 21.73
C CYS A 115 13.49 -13.04 22.91
N ARG A 116 14.61 -13.75 22.70
CA ARG A 116 15.38 -14.29 23.82
C ARG A 116 15.85 -13.13 24.68
N PRO A 117 15.79 -13.25 26.03
CA PRO A 117 16.43 -12.29 26.90
C PRO A 117 17.91 -12.26 26.53
N ILE A 118 18.35 -11.18 25.89
CA ILE A 118 19.77 -10.97 25.64
C ILE A 118 20.37 -10.75 27.02
N GLN A 119 21.33 -11.58 27.39
CA GLN A 119 22.09 -11.39 28.62
C GLN A 119 22.96 -10.15 28.42
N HIS A 120 22.49 -9.02 28.95
CA HIS A 120 23.27 -7.80 29.03
C HIS A 120 23.98 -7.75 30.37
N SER A 121 25.23 -7.29 30.38
CA SER A 121 25.84 -6.92 31.66
C SER A 121 25.26 -5.60 32.14
N ASP A 122 25.21 -5.40 33.46
CA ASP A 122 24.78 -4.13 34.05
C ASP A 122 25.62 -2.95 33.50
N ALA A 123 26.90 -3.19 33.22
CA ALA A 123 27.77 -2.20 32.59
C ALA A 123 27.29 -1.79 31.19
N GLN A 124 26.96 -2.74 30.32
CA GLN A 124 26.43 -2.45 28.98
C GLN A 124 25.10 -1.71 29.04
N LEU A 125 24.22 -2.11 29.98
CA LEU A 125 22.94 -1.44 30.16
C LEU A 125 23.13 0.00 30.64
N ASN A 126 24.06 0.21 31.58
CA ASN A 126 24.40 1.54 32.08
C ASN A 126 24.98 2.42 30.95
N ASP A 127 25.88 1.91 30.11
CA ASP A 127 26.41 2.66 28.98
C ASP A 127 25.30 3.09 28.00
N VAL A 128 24.36 2.18 27.68
CA VAL A 128 23.22 2.48 26.80
C VAL A 128 22.28 3.53 27.41
N ILE A 129 22.01 3.43 28.72
CA ILE A 129 21.17 4.42 29.42
C ILE A 129 21.86 5.78 29.43
N PHE A 130 23.16 5.82 29.74
CA PHE A 130 23.95 7.04 29.74
C PHE A 130 23.93 7.72 28.36
N ASP A 131 24.23 6.94 27.31
CA ASP A 131 24.18 7.37 25.92
C ASP A 131 22.79 7.93 25.55
N HIS A 132 21.72 7.27 25.98
CA HIS A 132 20.36 7.75 25.73
C HIS A 132 20.08 9.08 26.44
N LEU A 133 20.52 9.26 27.68
CA LEU A 133 20.36 10.51 28.42
C LEU A 133 21.12 11.66 27.74
N VAL A 134 22.33 11.39 27.25
CA VAL A 134 23.12 12.36 26.46
C VAL A 134 22.40 12.70 25.14
N ARG A 135 21.99 11.69 24.36
CA ARG A 135 21.24 11.84 23.10
C ARG A 135 19.77 12.23 23.26
N SER A 136 19.31 12.56 24.46
CA SER A 136 17.99 13.16 24.69
C SER A 136 18.08 14.55 25.31
N GLY A 137 19.29 15.08 25.49
CA GLY A 137 19.52 16.41 26.08
C GLY A 137 19.32 16.45 27.58
N ARG A 138 19.18 15.28 28.23
CA ARG A 138 18.99 15.12 29.68
C ARG A 138 20.35 15.13 30.40
N LEU A 139 21.13 16.18 30.20
CA LEU A 139 22.55 16.24 30.59
C LEU A 139 22.75 16.18 32.11
N GLU A 140 21.93 16.86 32.90
CA GLU A 140 22.02 16.81 34.36
C GLU A 140 21.72 15.40 34.90
N MET A 141 20.72 14.72 34.32
CA MET A 141 20.44 13.32 34.62
C MET A 141 21.60 12.42 34.16
N ALA A 142 22.18 12.66 32.99
CA ALA A 142 23.32 11.92 32.48
C ALA A 142 24.54 12.05 33.40
N ARG A 143 24.83 13.25 33.93
CA ARG A 143 25.92 13.50 34.90
C ARG A 143 25.68 12.80 36.23
N CYS A 144 24.46 12.85 36.75
CA CYS A 144 24.09 12.16 37.99
C CYS A 144 24.21 10.64 37.82
N PHE A 145 23.62 10.12 36.73
CA PHE A 145 23.66 8.72 36.38
C PHE A 145 25.09 8.20 36.17
N ALA A 146 25.94 8.93 35.44
CA ALA A 146 27.33 8.54 35.24
C ALA A 146 28.11 8.42 36.56
N ARG A 147 27.85 9.34 37.51
CA ARG A 147 28.46 9.28 38.85
C ARG A 147 28.01 8.06 39.64
N GLU A 148 26.72 7.74 39.60
CA GLU A 148 26.13 6.60 40.31
C GLU A 148 26.52 5.26 39.68
N ALA A 149 26.58 5.20 38.35
CA ALA A 149 26.91 3.99 37.58
C ALA A 149 28.43 3.79 37.38
N GLY A 150 29.28 4.72 37.82
CA GLY A 150 30.73 4.65 37.64
C GLY A 150 31.21 4.84 36.20
N ILE A 151 30.42 5.50 35.35
CA ILE A 151 30.76 5.79 33.96
C ILE A 151 31.64 7.05 33.90
N ALA A 152 32.68 7.00 33.07
CA ALA A 152 33.55 8.16 32.85
C ALA A 152 32.83 9.25 32.04
N PHE A 153 32.38 10.30 32.72
CA PHE A 153 31.81 11.47 32.06
C PHE A 153 32.91 12.37 31.50
N LYS A 154 33.12 12.35 30.19
CA LYS A 154 34.01 13.29 29.49
C LYS A 154 33.19 14.39 28.85
N GLU A 155 33.42 15.62 29.28
CA GLU A 155 32.67 16.77 28.79
C GLU A 155 32.93 17.04 27.29
N GLU A 156 34.11 16.66 26.79
CA GLU A 156 34.47 16.71 25.38
C GLU A 156 33.56 15.84 24.49
N ASP A 157 33.23 14.63 24.94
CA ASP A 157 32.41 13.67 24.20
C ASP A 157 30.93 14.09 24.15
N VAL A 158 30.50 14.85 25.16
CA VAL A 158 29.11 15.31 25.32
C VAL A 158 28.88 16.67 24.63
N LYS A 159 29.94 17.47 24.45
CA LYS A 159 29.89 18.83 23.89
C LYS A 159 29.14 18.95 22.55
N PRO A 160 29.31 18.05 21.56
CA PRO A 160 28.56 18.14 20.31
C PRO A 160 27.04 18.03 20.53
N TYR A 161 26.63 17.11 21.41
CA TYR A 161 25.22 16.95 21.78
C TYR A 161 24.70 18.20 22.49
N MET A 162 25.48 18.80 23.41
CA MET A 162 25.09 20.05 24.08
C MET A 162 24.82 21.19 23.09
N GLN A 163 25.69 21.34 22.08
CA GLN A 163 25.54 22.37 21.05
C GLN A 163 24.25 22.17 20.26
N ILE A 164 23.96 20.93 19.86
CA ILE A 164 22.73 20.59 19.12
C ILE A 164 21.48 20.84 19.98
N TYR A 165 21.46 20.43 21.26
CA TYR A 165 20.31 20.68 22.13
C TYR A 165 20.05 22.17 22.34
N ARG A 166 21.11 22.95 22.51
CA ARG A 166 20.99 24.40 22.62
C ARG A 166 20.34 24.99 21.37
N ILE A 167 20.81 24.61 20.18
CA ILE A 167 20.21 25.05 18.92
C ILE A 167 18.73 24.63 18.83
N CYS A 168 18.39 23.39 19.22
CA CYS A 168 17.00 22.93 19.22
C CYS A 168 16.10 23.66 20.25
N GLU A 169 16.64 24.12 21.38
CA GLU A 169 15.93 24.98 22.34
C GLU A 169 15.72 26.39 21.77
N ASP A 170 16.76 26.98 21.18
CA ASP A 170 16.70 28.33 20.58
C ASP A 170 15.69 28.36 19.42
N ILE A 171 15.69 27.34 18.55
CA ILE A 171 14.68 27.18 17.48
C ILE A 171 13.25 27.11 18.06
N ARG A 172 13.04 26.38 19.16
CA ARG A 172 11.73 26.30 19.84
C ARG A 172 11.30 27.65 20.41
N ARG A 173 12.25 28.50 20.80
CA ARG A 173 12.02 29.89 21.25
C ARG A 173 11.91 30.89 20.10
N GLN A 174 11.95 30.43 18.85
CA GLN A 174 11.98 31.25 17.64
C GLN A 174 13.24 32.11 17.51
N GLU A 175 14.33 31.73 18.18
CA GLU A 175 15.64 32.35 18.11
C GLU A 175 16.52 31.55 17.13
N LEU A 176 16.70 32.05 15.90
CA LEU A 176 17.38 31.32 14.83
C LEU A 176 18.88 31.61 14.73
N GLU A 177 19.41 32.55 15.51
CA GLU A 177 20.79 33.02 15.37
C GLU A 177 21.82 31.89 15.58
N SER A 178 21.64 31.07 16.61
CA SER A 178 22.53 29.93 16.90
C SER A 178 22.44 28.84 15.83
N ALA A 179 21.25 28.59 15.29
CA ALA A 179 21.03 27.66 14.18
C ALA A 179 21.72 28.13 12.89
N CYS A 180 21.56 29.41 12.56
CA CYS A 180 22.21 30.02 11.40
C CYS A 180 23.73 30.03 11.53
N GLN A 181 24.26 30.32 12.72
CA GLN A 181 25.69 30.27 12.98
C GLN A 181 26.23 28.84 12.81
N PHE A 182 25.58 27.84 13.41
CA PHE A 182 25.96 26.45 13.28
C PHE A 182 25.97 25.96 11.83
N ALA A 183 24.93 26.30 11.05
CA ALA A 183 24.84 25.97 9.64
C ALA A 183 25.96 26.62 8.81
N ARG A 184 26.35 27.86 9.12
CA ARG A 184 27.49 28.52 8.45
C ARG A 184 28.83 27.87 8.79
N GLU A 185 29.02 27.48 10.05
CA GLU A 185 30.26 26.83 10.51
C GLU A 185 30.43 25.44 9.89
N HIS A 186 29.34 24.72 9.65
CA HIS A 186 29.34 23.33 9.15
C HIS A 186 28.87 23.23 7.68
N ALA A 187 28.83 24.35 6.96
CA ALA A 187 28.25 24.43 5.61
C ALA A 187 28.88 23.41 4.64
N ARG A 188 30.21 23.27 4.67
CA ARG A 188 30.94 22.34 3.80
C ARG A 188 30.62 20.87 4.09
N GLU A 189 30.50 20.50 5.36
CA GLU A 189 30.14 19.13 5.77
C GLU A 189 28.68 18.80 5.39
N LEU A 190 27.79 19.80 5.50
CA LEU A 190 26.40 19.68 5.08
C LEU A 190 26.26 19.53 3.55
N GLU A 191 27.08 20.24 2.78
CA GLU A 191 27.15 20.12 1.31
C GLU A 191 27.67 18.74 0.87
N GLU A 192 28.68 18.20 1.55
CA GLU A 192 29.25 16.87 1.25
C GLU A 192 28.29 15.71 1.58
N MET A 193 27.34 15.91 2.50
CA MET A 193 26.35 14.88 2.91
C MET A 193 25.10 14.81 2.01
N GLU A 194 25.05 15.50 0.87
CA GLU A 194 23.85 15.61 -0.01
C GLU A 194 22.56 15.95 0.76
N SER A 195 22.67 16.64 1.90
CA SER A 195 21.52 17.04 2.71
C SER A 195 20.82 18.22 2.03
N VAL A 196 19.61 18.01 1.54
CA VAL A 196 18.79 19.00 0.79
C VAL A 196 18.21 20.08 1.71
N VAL A 197 19.00 20.67 2.60
CA VAL A 197 18.57 21.84 3.37
C VAL A 197 19.35 23.07 2.92
N PRO A 198 18.97 23.67 1.77
CA PRO A 198 19.52 24.95 1.37
C PRO A 198 18.98 26.03 2.31
N PHE A 199 19.83 26.53 3.22
CA PHE A 199 19.59 27.80 3.89
C PHE A 199 20.16 28.92 3.01
N HIS A 200 19.37 29.31 2.00
CA HIS A 200 19.55 30.59 1.29
C HIS A 200 18.83 31.72 2.03
#